data_AF-A0A952KH98-F1
#
_entry.id   AF-A0A952KH98-F1
#
_cell.length_a   1.000
_cell.length_b   1.000
_cell.length_c   1.000
_cell.angle_alpha   90.00
_cell.angle_beta   90.00
_cell.angle_gamma   90.00
#
_symmetry.space_group_name_H-M   'P 1'
#
loop_
_entity.id
_entity.type
_entity.pdbx_description
1 polymer ?
#
loop_
_entity_poly.entity_id
_entity_poly.type
_entity_poly.pdbx_seq_one_letter_code
_entity_poly.pdbx_strand_id
1 'polypeptide(L)'
;MAKLSFSLAFVLALSGCAGLVPPSATPDPALAEKVRSLMGNEEYDCSGRVAGALAAQHLTAAGISGIELTPVPPADPNDYFLGQRQAWVRQPGQPGAIVVQYDRRTCRIAAVYPRGGATLPPA
;
A
#
# COMPACT_ATOMS: atom_id res chain seq x y z
N MET A 1 -32.12 53.50 7.09
CA MET A 1 -31.31 52.68 6.17
C MET A 1 -30.37 51.82 7.02
N ALA A 2 -30.69 50.55 7.20
CA ALA A 2 -29.92 49.62 8.03
C ALA A 2 -29.07 48.71 7.12
N LYS A 3 -27.74 48.77 7.26
CA LYS A 3 -26.79 47.91 6.55
C LYS A 3 -26.66 46.60 7.32
N LEU A 4 -27.44 45.60 6.93
CA LEU A 4 -27.26 44.21 7.32
C LEU A 4 -26.11 43.64 6.48
N SER A 5 -24.89 43.70 7.00
CA SER A 5 -23.75 42.97 6.45
C SER A 5 -23.91 41.50 6.82
N PHE A 6 -24.61 40.78 5.97
CA PHE A 6 -24.88 39.35 6.05
C PHE A 6 -23.55 38.58 5.95
N SER A 7 -23.26 37.79 6.98
CA SER A 7 -22.11 36.88 7.09
C SER A 7 -21.92 36.07 5.81
N LEU A 8 -20.82 36.30 5.10
CA LEU A 8 -20.44 35.54 3.92
C LEU A 8 -19.14 34.79 4.17
N ALA A 9 -19.18 33.50 3.81
CA ALA A 9 -18.05 32.63 3.52
C ALA A 9 -17.37 31.89 4.69
N PHE A 10 -18.15 31.08 5.42
CA PHE A 10 -17.67 29.88 6.12
C PHE A 10 -17.71 28.63 5.19
N VAL A 11 -17.32 28.75 3.92
CA VAL A 11 -17.40 27.63 2.95
C VAL A 11 -16.28 27.71 1.89
N LEU A 12 -15.05 27.42 2.28
CA LEU A 12 -13.93 27.09 1.37
C LEU A 12 -12.94 26.22 2.17
N ALA A 13 -12.55 25.00 1.85
CA ALA A 13 -12.91 24.04 0.83
C ALA A 13 -12.30 22.70 1.32
N LEU A 14 -13.07 21.86 2.02
CA LEU A 14 -12.72 20.46 2.31
C LEU A 14 -13.14 19.56 1.13
N SER A 15 -12.97 20.05 -0.10
CA SER A 15 -13.36 19.33 -1.31
C SER A 15 -12.14 18.64 -1.89
N GLY A 16 -11.91 17.40 -1.44
CA GLY A 16 -10.99 16.50 -2.14
C GLY A 16 -10.37 15.39 -1.32
N CYS A 17 -11.15 14.53 -0.65
CA CYS A 17 -10.74 13.13 -0.53
C CYS A 17 -10.83 12.49 -1.93
N ALA A 18 -10.07 13.01 -2.90
CA ALA A 18 -9.92 12.38 -4.20
C ALA A 18 -9.33 11.01 -3.91
N GLY A 19 -10.07 9.95 -4.24
CA GLY A 19 -9.72 8.57 -3.93
C GLY A 19 -8.24 8.32 -4.20
N LEU A 20 -7.44 8.35 -3.14
CA LEU A 20 -5.98 8.38 -3.25
C LEU A 20 -5.56 7.03 -3.80
N VAL A 21 -5.14 7.02 -5.07
CA VAL A 21 -4.35 5.92 -5.60
C VAL A 21 -3.14 5.79 -4.67
N PRO A 22 -2.86 4.59 -4.12
CA PRO A 22 -1.72 4.41 -3.25
C PRO A 22 -0.45 4.93 -3.93
N PRO A 23 0.40 5.68 -3.20
CA PRO A 23 1.57 6.29 -3.79
C PRO A 23 2.51 5.19 -4.33
N SER A 24 3.18 5.49 -5.44
CA SER A 24 4.14 4.61 -6.07
C SER A 24 5.34 5.42 -6.51
N ALA A 25 6.54 4.90 -6.27
CA ALA A 25 7.80 5.50 -6.66
C ALA A 25 8.60 4.49 -7.49
N THR A 26 9.57 4.97 -8.28
CA THR A 26 10.50 4.08 -8.97
C THR A 26 11.39 3.40 -7.93
N PRO A 27 11.31 2.06 -7.76
CA PRO A 27 12.16 1.35 -6.82
C PRO A 27 13.61 1.34 -7.32
N ASP A 28 14.56 1.38 -6.39
CA ASP A 28 15.94 1.08 -6.74
C ASP A 28 16.06 -0.37 -7.26
N PRO A 29 17.07 -0.69 -8.10
CA PRO A 29 17.21 -2.02 -8.68
C PRO A 29 17.34 -3.15 -7.66
N ALA A 30 17.96 -2.89 -6.49
CA ALA A 30 18.16 -3.90 -5.47
C ALA A 30 16.85 -4.22 -4.74
N LEU A 31 16.02 -3.21 -4.48
CA LEU A 31 14.69 -3.37 -3.92
C LEU A 31 13.79 -4.14 -4.88
N ALA A 32 13.77 -3.74 -6.16
CA ALA A 32 12.99 -4.42 -7.19
C ALA A 32 13.37 -5.91 -7.27
N GLU A 33 14.68 -6.21 -7.31
CA GLU A 33 15.17 -7.58 -7.38
C GLU A 33 14.80 -8.40 -6.15
N LYS A 34 14.97 -7.82 -4.96
CA LYS A 34 14.67 -8.52 -3.71
C LYS A 34 13.18 -8.84 -3.59
N VAL A 35 12.31 -7.89 -3.92
CA VAL A 35 10.86 -8.10 -3.90
C VAL A 35 10.47 -9.19 -4.91
N ARG A 36 11.00 -9.12 -6.13
CA ARG A 36 10.79 -10.12 -7.19
C ARG A 36 11.20 -11.52 -6.75
N SER A 37 12.39 -11.65 -6.16
CA SER A 37 12.88 -12.92 -5.64
C SER A 37 12.00 -13.47 -4.51
N LEU A 38 11.58 -12.62 -3.57
CA LEU A 38 10.80 -13.05 -2.39
C LEU A 38 9.34 -13.36 -2.72
N MET A 39 8.75 -12.72 -3.73
CA MET A 39 7.38 -13.01 -4.18
C MET A 39 7.29 -14.30 -5.02
N GLY A 40 8.42 -14.73 -5.61
CA GLY A 40 8.48 -15.95 -6.41
C GLY A 40 7.79 -15.84 -7.77
N ASN A 41 7.81 -16.95 -8.51
CA ASN A 41 7.41 -16.98 -9.93
C ASN A 41 5.91 -16.76 -10.15
N GLU A 42 5.05 -17.16 -9.19
CA GLU A 42 3.59 -17.08 -9.34
C GLU A 42 3.03 -15.66 -9.28
N GLU A 43 3.78 -14.73 -8.68
CA GLU A 43 3.42 -13.31 -8.54
C GLU A 43 4.46 -12.41 -9.22
N TYR A 44 5.24 -12.97 -10.15
CA TYR A 44 6.31 -12.28 -10.86
C TYR A 44 5.83 -10.98 -11.51
N ASP A 45 4.68 -11.04 -12.19
CA ASP A 45 4.11 -9.91 -12.94
C ASP A 45 3.72 -8.73 -12.05
N CYS A 46 3.36 -8.98 -10.79
CA CYS A 46 2.98 -7.94 -9.83
C CYS A 46 4.14 -7.43 -8.97
N SER A 47 5.27 -8.13 -8.96
CA SER A 47 6.42 -7.80 -8.11
C SER A 47 6.94 -6.37 -8.30
N GLY A 48 6.96 -5.85 -9.54
CA GLY A 48 7.39 -4.48 -9.82
C GLY A 48 6.46 -3.42 -9.22
N ARG A 49 5.15 -3.66 -9.24
CA ARG A 49 4.15 -2.75 -8.64
C ARG A 49 4.25 -2.76 -7.11
N VAL A 50 4.46 -3.94 -6.51
CA VAL A 50 4.68 -4.08 -5.07
C VAL A 50 5.98 -3.37 -4.66
N ALA A 51 7.06 -3.55 -5.41
CA ALA A 51 8.33 -2.87 -5.15
C ALA A 51 8.19 -1.35 -5.21
N GLY A 52 7.48 -0.82 -6.22
CA GLY A 52 7.25 0.62 -6.33
C GLY A 52 6.37 1.20 -5.22
N ALA A 53 5.42 0.41 -4.71
CA ALA A 53 4.62 0.80 -3.54
C ALA A 53 5.46 0.85 -2.26
N LEU A 54 6.35 -0.11 -2.07
CA LEU A 54 7.29 -0.13 -0.94
C LEU A 54 8.32 1.01 -1.01
N ALA A 55 8.80 1.33 -2.22
CA ALA A 55 9.69 2.46 -2.46
C ALA A 55 9.03 3.80 -2.10
N ALA A 56 7.73 3.96 -2.40
CA ALA A 56 6.97 5.14 -2.00
C ALA A 56 6.78 5.26 -0.47
N GLN A 57 7.01 4.17 0.26
CA GLN A 57 7.06 4.14 1.72
C GLN A 57 8.50 4.15 2.25
N HIS A 58 9.47 4.49 1.41
CA HIS A 58 10.88 4.61 1.77
C HIS A 58 11.51 3.30 2.30
N LEU A 59 10.94 2.13 1.97
CA LEU A 59 11.58 0.85 2.22
C LEU A 59 12.71 0.62 1.22
N THR A 60 13.78 -0.01 1.69
CA THR A 60 14.93 -0.43 0.88
C THR A 60 15.07 -1.95 0.91
N ALA A 61 15.91 -2.50 0.03
CA ALA A 61 16.21 -3.93 0.06
C ALA A 61 16.70 -4.41 1.44
N ALA A 62 17.54 -3.63 2.13
CA ALA A 62 18.03 -3.99 3.46
C ALA A 62 16.90 -4.02 4.52
N GLY A 63 15.85 -3.23 4.34
CA GLY A 63 14.69 -3.15 5.22
C GLY A 63 13.71 -4.31 5.12
N ILE A 64 13.95 -5.30 4.25
CA ILE A 64 13.06 -6.46 4.04
C ILE A 64 13.76 -7.74 4.46
N SER A 65 13.16 -8.56 5.32
CA SER A 65 13.68 -9.87 5.70
C SER A 65 12.94 -11.03 5.02
N GLY A 66 11.69 -10.81 4.59
CA GLY A 66 10.90 -11.80 3.87
C GLY A 66 9.57 -11.25 3.40
N ILE A 67 8.92 -11.95 2.47
CA ILE A 67 7.57 -11.66 2.01
C ILE A 67 6.75 -12.95 2.11
N GLU A 68 5.60 -12.86 2.76
CA GLU A 68 4.62 -13.94 2.79
C GLU A 68 3.38 -13.51 2.00
N LEU A 69 2.91 -14.38 1.12
CA LEU A 69 1.77 -14.11 0.25
C LEU A 69 0.52 -14.78 0.80
N THR A 70 -0.50 -13.99 1.11
CA THR A 70 -1.78 -14.51 1.61
C THR A 70 -2.93 -14.02 0.73
N PRO A 71 -4.03 -14.78 0.57
CA PRO A 71 -5.27 -14.21 0.07
C PRO A 71 -5.77 -13.10 1.03
N VAL A 72 -6.53 -12.16 0.51
CA VAL A 72 -7.32 -11.25 1.35
C VAL A 72 -8.54 -12.03 1.87
N PRO A 73 -8.76 -12.11 3.20
CA PRO A 73 -9.98 -12.69 3.73
C PRO A 73 -11.17 -11.87 3.23
N PRO A 74 -12.23 -12.51 2.73
CA PRO A 74 -13.37 -11.77 2.26
C PRO A 74 -14.12 -11.13 3.44
N ALA A 75 -14.72 -9.96 3.18
CA ALA A 75 -15.51 -9.26 4.18
C ALA A 75 -16.82 -10.01 4.49
N ASP A 76 -17.40 -10.66 3.47
CA ASP A 76 -18.53 -11.59 3.59
C ASP A 76 -18.04 -13.02 3.28
N PRO A 77 -18.36 -14.04 4.10
CA PRO A 77 -17.99 -15.43 3.81
C PRO A 77 -18.48 -15.97 2.46
N ASN A 78 -19.52 -15.36 1.87
CA ASN A 78 -20.06 -15.70 0.56
C ASN A 78 -19.34 -14.97 -0.59
N ASP A 79 -18.57 -13.91 -0.30
CA ASP A 79 -17.79 -13.18 -1.28
C ASP A 79 -16.43 -13.86 -1.49
N TYR A 80 -16.37 -14.93 -2.30
CA TYR A 80 -15.08 -15.56 -2.60
C TYR A 80 -14.27 -14.72 -3.60
N PHE A 81 -13.57 -13.69 -3.12
CA PHE A 81 -12.81 -12.77 -3.98
C PHE A 81 -11.33 -13.18 -4.14
N LEU A 82 -11.08 -14.16 -5.01
CA LEU A 82 -9.72 -14.63 -5.36
C LEU A 82 -8.82 -13.59 -6.05
N GLY A 83 -9.38 -12.44 -6.43
CA GLY A 83 -8.64 -11.38 -7.13
C GLY A 83 -7.66 -10.64 -6.24
N GLN A 84 -7.88 -10.59 -4.92
CA GLN A 84 -7.09 -9.77 -4.01
C GLN A 84 -6.06 -10.61 -3.24
N ARG A 85 -4.82 -10.13 -3.23
CA ARG A 85 -3.66 -10.73 -2.54
C ARG A 85 -3.04 -9.72 -1.58
N GLN A 86 -2.36 -10.25 -0.57
CA GLN A 86 -1.56 -9.47 0.37
C GLN A 86 -0.13 -9.99 0.35
N ALA A 87 0.82 -9.08 0.18
CA ALA A 87 2.22 -9.32 0.46
C ALA A 87 2.53 -8.78 1.86
N TRP A 88 2.82 -9.69 2.78
CA TRP A 88 3.23 -9.40 4.15
C TRP A 88 4.75 -9.27 4.19
N VAL A 89 5.22 -8.04 4.12
CA VAL A 89 6.63 -7.67 4.05
C VAL A 89 7.19 -7.55 5.47
N ARG A 90 7.95 -8.55 5.90
CA ARG A 90 8.62 -8.56 7.20
C ARG A 90 9.85 -7.65 7.15
N GLN A 91 10.07 -6.90 8.22
CA GLN A 91 11.24 -6.03 8.38
C GLN A 91 12.16 -6.59 9.47
N PRO A 92 13.49 -6.51 9.32
CA PRO A 92 14.41 -6.91 10.37
C PRO A 92 14.17 -6.14 11.67
N GLY A 93 14.08 -6.85 12.80
CA GLY A 93 13.96 -6.24 14.13
C GLY A 93 12.60 -5.59 14.44
N GLN A 94 11.61 -5.67 13.55
CA GLN A 94 10.26 -5.19 13.83
C GLN A 94 9.29 -6.34 14.09
N PRO A 95 8.36 -6.19 15.05
CA PRO A 95 7.23 -7.10 15.17
C PRO A 95 6.26 -6.87 13.99
N GLY A 96 5.66 -7.93 13.47
CA GLY A 96 4.64 -7.82 12.40
C GLY A 96 5.21 -7.64 10.98
N ALA A 97 4.45 -6.95 10.13
CA ALA A 97 4.79 -6.72 8.72
C ALA A 97 4.15 -5.45 8.14
N ILE A 98 4.76 -4.91 7.08
CA ILE A 98 4.08 -3.99 6.17
C ILE A 98 3.27 -4.83 5.18
N VAL A 99 1.97 -4.58 5.12
CA VAL A 99 1.05 -5.31 4.24
C VAL A 99 0.82 -4.47 2.99
N VAL A 100 1.14 -5.03 1.83
CA VAL A 100 0.78 -4.49 0.52
C VAL A 100 -0.37 -5.31 -0.03
N GLN A 101 -1.56 -4.71 -0.12
CA GLN A 101 -2.72 -5.33 -0.74
C GLN A 101 -2.79 -4.95 -2.21
N TYR A 102 -2.96 -5.93 -3.08
CA TYR A 102 -3.02 -5.73 -4.52
C TYR A 102 -3.99 -6.69 -5.21
N ASP A 103 -4.47 -6.28 -6.37
CA ASP A 103 -5.22 -7.14 -7.28
C ASP A 103 -4.26 -7.99 -8.11
N ARG A 104 -4.39 -9.32 -8.06
CA ARG A 104 -3.51 -10.29 -8.75
C ARG A 104 -3.61 -10.21 -10.27
N ARG A 105 -4.77 -9.81 -10.83
CA ARG A 105 -4.98 -9.81 -12.29
C ARG A 105 -4.45 -8.53 -12.92
N THR A 106 -4.60 -7.41 -12.22
CA THR A 106 -4.27 -6.08 -12.73
C THR A 106 -3.00 -5.50 -12.10
N CYS A 107 -2.45 -6.16 -11.08
CA CYS A 107 -1.34 -5.70 -10.25
C CYS A 107 -1.57 -4.30 -9.65
N ARG A 108 -2.83 -3.89 -9.54
CA ARG A 108 -3.20 -2.60 -8.95
C ARG A 108 -3.06 -2.67 -7.45
N ILE A 109 -2.27 -1.77 -6.89
CA ILE A 109 -2.14 -1.63 -5.43
C ILE A 109 -3.41 -1.01 -4.89
N ALA A 110 -4.01 -1.68 -3.91
CA ALA A 110 -5.22 -1.23 -3.21
C ALA A 110 -4.86 -0.47 -1.93
N ALA A 111 -3.90 -0.98 -1.15
CA ALA A 111 -3.47 -0.36 0.10
C ALA A 111 -2.04 -0.78 0.48
N VAL A 112 -1.38 0.07 1.27
CA VAL A 112 -0.12 -0.24 1.95
C VAL A 112 -0.24 0.23 3.39
N TYR A 113 -0.04 -0.66 4.36
CA TYR A 113 -0.22 -0.32 5.78
C TYR A 113 0.57 -1.24 6.70
N PRO A 114 1.02 -0.76 7.87
CA PRO A 114 1.65 -1.61 8.88
C PRO A 114 0.61 -2.48 9.59
N ARG A 115 1.00 -3.68 10.00
CA ARG A 115 0.18 -4.58 10.81
C ARG A 115 1.01 -5.35 11.82
N GLY A 116 0.42 -5.67 12.97
CA GLY A 116 1.06 -6.52 13.99
C GLY A 116 2.22 -5.86 14.73
N GLY A 117 2.20 -4.53 14.87
CA GLY A 117 3.25 -3.77 15.56
C GLY A 117 4.36 -3.22 14.65
N ALA A 118 4.29 -3.49 13.34
CA ALA A 118 5.23 -2.91 12.39
C ALA A 118 5.04 -1.40 12.26
N THR A 119 6.07 -0.72 11.79
CA THR A 119 6.08 0.72 11.55
C THR A 119 6.67 0.99 10.18
N LEU A 120 6.01 1.90 9.45
CA LEU A 120 6.55 2.40 8.20
C LEU A 120 7.76 3.30 8.50
N PRO A 121 8.81 3.27 7.66
CA PRO A 121 9.88 4.26 7.75
C PRO A 121 9.33 5.69 7.67
N PRO A 122 9.98 6.67 8.32
CA PRO A 122 9.64 8.07 8.13
C PRO A 122 9.85 8.47 6.66
N ALA A 123 8.99 9.37 6.16
CA ALA A 123 9.06 9.92 4.81
C ALA A 123 10.18 10.94 4.63
#